data_AF-A0A0G0U832-F1
#
_entry.id   AF-A0A0G0U832-F1
#
_cell.length_a   1.000
_cell.length_b   1.000
_cell.length_c   1.000
_cell.angle_alpha   90.00
_cell.angle_beta   90.00
_cell.angle_gamma   90.00
#
_symmetry.space_group_name_H-M   'P 1'
#
loop_
_entity.id
_entity.type
_entity.pdbx_description
1 polymer ?
#
loop_
_entity_poly.entity_id
_entity_poly.type
_entity_poly.pdbx_seq_one_letter_code
_entity_poly.pdbx_strand_id
1 'polypeptide(L)' 'MPLSEIAYLSILGKPLIFYLGILTYLLFVFTAILGYSNFRGRPILPFIWHPRIAAAALILATIHGLLALSVYFF' A
#
# COMPACT_ATOMS: atom_id res chain seq x y z
N MET A 1 19.97 8.43 -10.42
CA MET A 1 19.27 8.77 -9.17
C MET A 1 19.20 7.51 -8.32
N PRO A 2 19.88 7.47 -7.16
CA PRO A 2 19.74 6.41 -6.16
C PRO A 2 18.27 6.19 -5.76
N LEU A 3 17.93 4.95 -5.40
CA LEU A 3 16.57 4.60 -4.98
C LEU A 3 16.18 5.29 -3.66
N SER A 4 17.16 5.53 -2.79
CA SER A 4 17.00 6.29 -1.53
C SER A 4 16.62 7.76 -1.77
N GLU A 5 17.12 8.39 -2.83
CA GLU A 5 16.69 9.76 -3.19
C GLU A 5 15.22 9.79 -3.64
N ILE A 6 14.74 8.74 -4.33
CA ILE A 6 13.33 8.61 -4.71
C ILE A 6 12.47 8.45 -3.45
N ALA A 7 12.92 7.66 -2.47
CA ALA A 7 12.21 7.48 -1.19
C ALA A 7 12.01 8.81 -0.44
N TYR A 8 13.01 9.71 -0.51
CA TYR A 8 13.00 11.02 0.14
C TYR A 8 12.43 12.17 -0.71
N LEU A 9 11.94 11.90 -1.92
CA LEU A 9 11.32 12.92 -2.76
C LEU A 9 10.20 13.63 -1.97
N SER A 10 10.38 14.93 -1.74
CA SER A 10 9.44 15.70 -0.93
C SER A 10 8.18 16.03 -1.71
N ILE A 11 7.04 15.61 -1.19
CA ILE A 11 5.70 15.91 -1.70
C ILE A 11 4.93 16.56 -0.56
N LEU A 12 4.46 17.80 -0.74
CA LEU A 12 3.70 18.53 0.29
C LEU A 12 4.37 18.52 1.70
N GLY A 13 5.71 18.56 1.75
CA GLY A 13 6.47 18.64 3.00
C GLY A 13 6.72 17.31 3.73
N LYS A 14 6.40 16.16 3.13
CA LYS A 14 6.77 14.82 3.63
C LYS A 14 7.41 13.99 2.50
N PRO A 15 8.27 13.01 2.83
CA PRO A 15 8.92 12.19 1.81
C PRO A 15 7.92 11.22 1.14
N LEU A 16 8.14 10.87 -0.12
CA LEU A 16 7.28 9.96 -0.90
C LEU A 16 7.02 8.63 -0.15
N ILE A 17 8.05 8.08 0.49
CA ILE A 17 7.94 6.83 1.26
C ILE A 17 6.87 6.90 2.37
N PHE A 18 6.65 8.07 2.97
CA PHE A 18 5.62 8.29 4.00
C PHE A 18 4.21 8.10 3.42
N TYR A 19 3.93 8.73 2.28
CA TYR A 19 2.62 8.61 1.63
C TYR A 19 2.36 7.21 1.08
N LEU A 20 3.39 6.57 0.51
CA LEU A 20 3.28 5.19 0.05
C LEU A 20 2.95 4.23 1.19
N GLY A 21 3.54 4.42 2.37
CA GLY A 21 3.23 3.62 3.56
C GLY A 21 1.76 3.78 3.98
N ILE A 22 1.27 5.02 4.06
CA ILE A 22 -0.13 5.31 4.41
C ILE A 22 -1.09 4.71 3.39
N LEU A 23 -0.86 4.94 2.09
CA LEU A 23 -1.72 4.43 1.03
C LEU A 23 -1.76 2.89 1.05
N THR A 24 -0.61 2.24 1.17
CA THR A 24 -0.50 0.78 1.27
C THR A 24 -1.29 0.25 2.45
N TYR A 25 -1.13 0.86 3.63
CA TYR A 25 -1.85 0.49 4.84
C TYR A 25 -3.37 0.63 4.66
N LEU A 26 -3.84 1.76 4.11
CA LEU A 26 -5.27 2.00 3.86
C LEU A 26 -5.87 0.97 2.89
N LEU A 27 -5.13 0.57 1.85
CA LEU A 27 -5.58 -0.47 0.93
C LEU A 27 -5.68 -1.84 1.61
N PHE A 28 -4.75 -2.19 2.50
CA PHE A 28 -4.86 -3.42 3.29
C PHE A 28 -6.05 -3.39 4.25
N VAL A 29 -6.26 -2.27 4.95
CA VAL A 29 -7.44 -2.10 5.81
C VAL A 29 -8.73 -2.26 4.99
N PHE A 30 -8.82 -1.62 3.83
CA PHE A 30 -9.98 -1.75 2.97
C PHE A 30 -10.17 -3.18 2.46
N THR A 31 -9.09 -3.85 2.07
CA THR A 31 -9.09 -5.26 1.65
C THR A 31 -9.62 -6.18 2.77
N ALA A 32 -9.18 -5.95 4.01
CA ALA A 32 -9.63 -6.68 5.19
C ALA A 32 -11.12 -6.43 5.49
N ILE A 33 -11.58 -5.17 5.38
CA ILE A 33 -13.00 -4.80 5.52
C ILE A 33 -13.84 -5.54 4.47
N LEU A 34 -13.43 -5.56 3.20
CA LEU A 34 -14.15 -6.28 2.15
C LEU A 34 -14.22 -7.78 2.44
N GLY A 35 -13.09 -8.40 2.80
CA GLY A 35 -13.04 -9.82 3.15
C GLY A 35 -13.95 -10.17 4.34
N TYR A 36 -13.89 -9.37 5.41
CA TYR A 36 -14.72 -9.56 6.60
C TYR A 36 -16.22 -9.34 6.32
N SER A 37 -16.57 -8.30 5.54
CA SER A 37 -17.96 -8.02 5.16
C SER A 37 -18.57 -9.16 4.34
N ASN A 38 -17.79 -9.72 3.41
CA ASN A 38 -18.18 -10.86 2.60
C ASN A 38 -18.32 -12.13 3.47
N PHE A 39 -17.39 -12.38 4.39
CA PHE A 39 -17.47 -13.50 5.34
C PHE A 39 -18.73 -13.45 6.21
N ARG A 40 -19.17 -12.26 6.63
CA ARG A 40 -20.43 -12.07 7.38
C ARG A 40 -21.70 -12.14 6.52
N GLY A 41 -21.59 -12.43 5.22
CA GLY A 41 -22.73 -12.45 4.30
C GLY A 41 -23.34 -11.06 4.04
N ARG A 42 -22.60 -9.99 4.32
CA ARG A 42 -23.02 -8.59 4.08
C ARG A 42 -22.00 -7.88 3.19
N PRO A 43 -21.83 -8.32 1.92
CA PRO A 43 -20.79 -7.79 1.05
C PRO A 43 -21.04 -6.30 0.77
N ILE A 44 -20.02 -5.47 0.97
CA ILE A 44 -20.04 -4.04 0.60
C ILE A 44 -19.83 -3.87 -0.92
N LEU A 45 -19.01 -4.73 -1.51
CA LEU A 45 -18.72 -4.80 -2.95
C LEU A 45 -18.72 -6.26 -3.42
N PRO A 46 -18.89 -6.52 -4.74
CA PRO A 46 -18.69 -7.84 -5.31
C PRO A 46 -17.31 -8.39 -4.94
N PHE A 47 -17.25 -9.65 -4.50
CA PHE A 47 -16.01 -10.24 -3.96
C PHE A 47 -14.83 -10.22 -4.93
N ILE A 48 -15.06 -10.08 -6.25
CA ILE A 48 -14.00 -9.88 -7.26
C ILE A 48 -13.14 -8.64 -7.00
N TRP A 49 -13.63 -7.65 -6.25
CA TRP A 49 -12.85 -6.48 -5.86
C TRP A 49 -11.84 -6.77 -4.76
N HIS A 50 -12.10 -7.74 -3.87
CA HIS A 50 -11.16 -8.12 -2.82
C HIS A 50 -9.78 -8.53 -3.38
N PRO A 51 -9.65 -9.51 -4.29
CA PRO A 51 -8.36 -9.90 -4.84
C PRO A 51 -7.73 -8.82 -5.72
N ARG A 52 -8.53 -7.96 -6.38
CA ARG A 52 -7.99 -6.82 -7.16
C ARG A 52 -7.30 -5.79 -6.27
N ILE A 53 -7.94 -5.42 -5.17
CA ILE A 53 -7.39 -4.45 -4.21
C ILE A 53 -6.24 -5.07 -3.43
N ALA A 54 -6.33 -6.36 -3.07
CA ALA A 54 -5.23 -7.08 -2.44
C ALA A 54 -3.97 -7.10 -3.35
N ALA A 55 -4.14 -7.36 -4.65
CA ALA A 55 -3.03 -7.31 -5.61
C ALA A 55 -2.41 -5.92 -5.70
N ALA A 56 -3.23 -4.86 -5.80
CA ALA A 56 -2.74 -3.48 -5.81
C ALA A 56 -2.00 -3.12 -4.50
N ALA A 57 -2.53 -3.54 -3.35
CA ALA A 57 -1.90 -3.34 -2.05
C ALA A 57 -0.54 -4.05 -1.95
N LEU A 58 -0.44 -5.30 -2.44
CA LEU A 58 0.82 -6.06 -2.44
C LEU A 58 1.87 -5.44 -3.37
N ILE A 59 1.48 -4.95 -4.55
CA ILE A 59 2.39 -4.24 -5.45
C ILE A 59 2.93 -2.98 -4.74
N LEU A 60 2.06 -2.17 -4.15
CA LEU A 60 2.47 -0.96 -3.43
C LEU A 60 3.31 -1.28 -2.20
N ALA A 61 3.00 -2.34 -1.45
CA ALA A 61 3.79 -2.80 -0.31
C ALA A 61 5.20 -3.22 -0.73
N THR A 62 5.32 -3.89 -1.88
CA THR A 62 6.62 -4.28 -2.44
C THR A 62 7.43 -3.04 -2.80
N ILE A 63 6.83 -2.07 -3.49
CA ILE A 63 7.50 -0.80 -3.82
C ILE A 63 7.90 -0.05 -2.54
N HIS A 64 6.98 0.11 -1.58
CA HIS A 64 7.25 0.78 -0.31
C HIS A 64 8.38 0.10 0.48
N GLY A 65 8.38 -1.23 0.54
CA GLY A 65 9.43 -2.02 1.20
C GLY A 65 10.79 -1.86 0.53
N LEU A 66 10.85 -1.87 -0.80
CA LEU A 66 12.10 -1.64 -1.55
C LEU A 66 12.65 -0.22 -1.33
N LEU A 67 11.78 0.79 -1.32
CA LEU A 67 12.18 2.16 -0.98
C LEU A 67 12.70 2.25 0.46
N ALA A 68 12.02 1.61 1.41
CA ALA A 68 12.44 1.58 2.81
C ALA A 68 13.81 0.91 2.98
N LEU A 69 14.00 -0.26 2.38
CA LEU A 69 15.28 -0.97 2.40
C LEU A 69 16.38 -0.14 1.75
N SER A 70 16.08 0.55 0.64
CA SER A 70 17.11 1.36 -0.01
C SER A 70 17.67 2.45 0.87
N VAL A 71 16.86 3.07 1.74
CA VAL A 71 17.33 4.09 2.68
C VAL A 71 18.38 3.56 3.66
N TYR A 72 18.36 2.26 3.98
CA TYR A 72 19.32 1.64 4.91
C TYR A 72 20.55 1.05 4.22
N PHE A 73 20.42 0.61 2.97
CA PHE A 73 21.46 -0.15 2.27
C PHE A 73 22.16 0.60 1.14
N PHE A 74 21.59 1.70 0.62
CA PHE A 74 22.06 2.38 -0.60
C PHE A 74 21.94 3.91 -0.53
#